data_AF-A0A522VU66-F1
#
_entry.id   AF-A0A522VU66-F1
#
_cell.length_a   1.000
_cell.length_b   1.000
_cell.length_c   1.000
_cell.angle_alpha   90.00
_cell.angle_beta   90.00
_cell.angle_gamma   90.00
#
_symmetry.space_group_name_H-M   'P 1'
#
loop_
_entity.id
_entity.type
_entity.pdbx_description
1 polymer ?
#
loop_
_entity_poly.entity_id
_entity_poly.type
_entity_poly.pdbx_seq_one_letter_code
_entity_poly.pdbx_strand_id
1 'polypeptide(L)' 'MVRLDAIQSLTDFQRNTRKHLERLKRTGLPEVLTVNGQAELVVQDAVSYQKLLDRAERADLLQKLRQGIADYRA' A
#
# COMPACT_ATOMS: atom_id res chain seq x y z
N MET A 1 -5.47 -5.92 3.42
CA MET A 1 -4.98 -7.29 3.20
C MET A 1 -4.24 -7.32 1.88
N VAL A 2 -3.00 -7.84 1.86
CA VAL A 2 -2.23 -8.02 0.63
C VAL A 2 -2.91 -9.10 -0.20
N ARG A 3 -3.11 -8.86 -1.50
CA ARG A 3 -3.76 -9.85 -2.36
C ARG A 3 -2.74 -10.82 -2.94
N LEU A 4 -3.06 -12.11 -2.89
CA LEU A 4 -2.17 -13.18 -3.35
C LEU A 4 -1.98 -13.16 -4.88
N ASP A 5 -2.90 -12.57 -5.65
CA ASP A 5 -2.81 -12.41 -7.10
C ASP A 5 -1.82 -11.32 -7.54
N ALA A 6 -1.34 -10.50 -6.62
CA ALA A 6 -0.43 -9.38 -6.89
C ALA A 6 1.03 -9.69 -6.52
N ILE A 7 1.37 -10.96 -6.26
CA ILE A 7 2.74 -11.39 -5.95
C ILE A 7 3.51 -11.63 -7.25
N GLN A 8 4.65 -10.96 -7.39
CA GLN A 8 5.56 -11.05 -8.53
C GLN A 8 6.99 -11.25 -8.05
N SER A 9 7.85 -11.92 -8.81
CA SER A 9 9.27 -11.98 -8.43
C SER A 9 9.99 -10.66 -8.76
N LEU A 10 11.01 -10.30 -7.97
CA LEU A 10 11.84 -9.13 -8.29
C LEU A 10 12.49 -9.26 -9.68
N THR A 11 12.90 -10.47 -10.06
CA THR A 11 13.47 -10.74 -11.39
C THR A 11 12.46 -10.53 -12.53
N ASP A 12 11.22 -10.96 -12.36
CA ASP A 12 10.15 -10.71 -13.34
C ASP A 12 9.87 -9.21 -13.46
N PHE A 13 9.75 -8.52 -12.33
CA PHE A 13 9.53 -7.07 -12.29
C PHE A 13 10.63 -6.33 -13.06
N GLN A 14 11.91 -6.66 -12.81
CA GLN A 14 13.04 -6.03 -13.52
C GLN A 14 12.96 -6.28 -15.03
N ARG A 15 12.73 -7.53 -15.45
CA ARG A 15 12.62 -7.90 -16.87
C ARG A 15 11.44 -7.24 -17.58
N ASN A 16 10.32 -7.06 -16.88
CA ASN A 16 9.05 -6.60 -17.44
C ASN A 16 8.64 -5.21 -16.94
N THR A 17 9.57 -4.41 -16.42
CA THR A 17 9.34 -3.16 -15.66
C THR A 17 8.23 -2.29 -16.24
N ARG A 18 8.24 -2.03 -17.55
CA ARG A 18 7.24 -1.19 -18.22
C ARG A 18 5.80 -1.69 -18.02
N LYS A 19 5.57 -2.98 -18.17
CA LYS A 19 4.26 -3.62 -18.00
C LYS A 19 3.76 -3.51 -16.55
N HIS A 20 4.66 -3.69 -15.58
CA HIS A 20 4.32 -3.53 -14.16
C HIS A 20 3.99 -2.07 -13.86
N LEU A 21 4.82 -1.12 -14.29
CA LEU A 21 4.56 0.31 -14.07
C LEU A 21 3.25 0.79 -14.70
N GLU A 22 2.91 0.33 -15.91
CA GLU A 22 1.63 0.63 -16.56
C GLU A 22 0.46 0.07 -15.75
N ARG A 23 0.56 -1.17 -15.24
CA ARG A 23 -0.47 -1.78 -14.40
C ARG A 23 -0.64 -1.05 -13.06
N LEU A 24 0.47 -0.74 -12.38
CA LEU A 24 0.48 0.02 -11.12
C LEU A 24 -0.21 1.37 -11.29
N LYS A 25 0.19 2.15 -12.30
CA LYS A 25 -0.40 3.47 -12.58
C LYS A 25 -1.87 3.39 -12.98
N ARG A 26 -2.25 2.39 -13.79
CA ARG A 26 -3.62 2.23 -14.28
C ARG A 26 -4.58 1.78 -13.18
N THR A 27 -4.14 0.88 -12.31
CA THR A 27 -5.02 0.26 -11.30
C THR A 27 -4.95 0.96 -9.95
N GLY A 28 -3.83 1.61 -9.63
CA GLY A 28 -3.53 2.15 -8.31
C GLY A 28 -3.29 1.09 -7.23
N LEU A 29 -3.31 -0.19 -7.62
CA LEU A 29 -3.16 -1.32 -6.71
C LEU A 29 -1.67 -1.61 -6.51
N PRO A 30 -1.22 -1.91 -5.28
CA PRO A 30 0.15 -2.30 -5.02
C PRO A 30 0.45 -3.72 -5.50
N GLU A 31 1.73 -3.98 -5.80
CA GLU A 31 2.28 -5.29 -6.08
C GLU A 31 3.27 -5.69 -4.98
N VAL A 32 3.35 -6.99 -4.68
CA VAL A 32 4.33 -7.52 -3.74
C VAL A 32 5.43 -8.22 -4.50
N LEU A 33 6.67 -7.82 -4.23
CA LEU A 33 7.84 -8.42 -4.84
C LEU A 33 8.45 -9.46 -3.92
N THR A 34 8.69 -10.65 -4.48
CA THR A 34 9.44 -11.69 -3.79
C THR A 34 10.92 -11.67 -4.17
N VAL A 35 11.78 -11.82 -3.17
CA VAL A 35 13.21 -12.12 -3.33
C VAL A 35 13.43 -13.52 -2.79
N ASN A 36 14.08 -14.40 -3.57
CA ASN A 36 14.27 -15.81 -3.21
C ASN A 36 12.98 -16.54 -2.75
N GLY A 37 11.84 -16.19 -3.34
CA GLY A 37 10.53 -16.77 -3.02
C GLY A 37 9.85 -16.22 -1.77
N GLN A 38 10.47 -15.27 -1.07
CA GLN A 38 9.91 -14.62 0.12
C GLN A 38 9.38 -13.24 -0.22
N ALA A 39 8.17 -12.90 0.24
CA ALA A 39 7.57 -11.58 0.05
C ALA A 39 8.32 -10.54 0.90
N GLU A 40 9.09 -9.67 0.26
CA GLU A 40 9.99 -8.73 0.96
C GLU A 40 9.64 -7.25 0.71
N LEU A 41 9.09 -6.92 -0.47
CA LEU A 41 8.85 -5.53 -0.85
C LEU A 41 7.43 -5.34 -1.36
N VAL A 42 6.92 -4.11 -1.20
CA VAL A 42 5.68 -3.66 -1.84
C VAL A 42 6.02 -2.49 -2.74
N VAL A 43 5.53 -2.52 -3.98
CA VAL A 43 5.66 -1.42 -4.94
C VAL A 43 4.27 -0.87 -5.24
N GLN A 44 4.15 0.46 -5.18
CA GLN A 44 2.92 1.17 -5.51
C GLN A 44 3.27 2.45 -6.28
N ASP A 45 2.36 2.94 -7.12
CA ASP A 45 2.53 4.27 -7.70
C ASP A 45 2.39 5.36 -6.61
N ALA A 46 3.10 6.47 -6.81
CA ALA A 46 3.20 7.54 -5.83
C ALA A 46 1.85 8.18 -5.48
N VAL A 47 0.94 8.34 -6.45
CA VAL A 47 -0.36 9.00 -6.22
C VAL A 47 -1.24 8.12 -5.34
N SER A 48 -1.28 6.81 -5.61
CA SER A 48 -2.05 5.88 -4.78
C SER A 48 -1.45 5.71 -3.39
N TYR A 49 -0.12 5.72 -3.28
CA TYR A 49 0.56 5.70 -1.99
C TYR A 49 0.25 6.96 -1.16
N GLN A 50 0.27 8.15 -1.76
CA GLN A 50 -0.12 9.38 -1.07
C GLN A 50 -1.55 9.31 -0.55
N LYS A 51 -2.50 8.82 -1.37
CA LYS A 51 -3.90 8.62 -0.93
C LYS A 51 -4.02 7.60 0.21
N LEU A 52 -3.10 6.64 0.33
CA LEU A 52 -3.06 5.71 1.45
C LEU A 52 -2.60 6.43 2.73
N LEU A 53 -1.54 7.23 2.64
CA LEU A 53 -1.05 8.05 3.77
C LEU A 53 -2.11 9.03 4.27
N ASP A 54 -2.78 9.76 3.37
CA ASP A 54 -3.82 10.72 3.74
C ASP A 54 -5.03 10.07 4.42
N ARG A 55 -5.28 8.78 4.16
CA ARG A 55 -6.34 8.00 4.82
C ARG A 55 -5.90 7.54 6.20
N ALA A 56 -4.65 7.11 6.34
CA ALA A 56 -4.08 6.72 7.62
C ALA A 56 -4.08 7.91 8.59
N GLU A 57 -3.61 9.08 8.15
CA GLU A 57 -3.61 10.29 8.97
C GLU A 57 -5.02 10.68 9.42
N ARG A 58 -6.01 10.63 8.52
CA ARG A 58 -7.41 10.86 8.88
C ARG A 58 -7.95 9.85 9.89
N ALA A 59 -7.59 8.58 9.76
CA ALA A 59 -8.00 7.55 10.71
C ALA A 59 -7.40 7.83 12.11
N ASP A 60 -6.12 8.22 12.17
CA ASP A 60 -5.45 8.58 13.42
C ASP A 60 -6.10 9.80 14.10
N LEU A 61 -6.45 10.82 13.31
CA LEU A 61 -7.17 12.00 13.81
C LEU A 61 -8.54 11.63 14.39
N LEU A 62 -9.30 10.77 13.70
CA LEU A 62 -10.59 10.29 14.19
C LEU A 62 -10.46 9.48 15.48
N GLN A 63 -9.40 8.67 15.61
CA GLN A 63 -9.13 7.93 16.84
C GLN A 63 -8.81 8.88 18.00
N LYS A 64 -7.95 9.89 17.77
CA LYS A 64 -7.63 10.91 18.78
C LYS A 64 -8.86 11.68 19.24
N LEU A 65 -9.73 12.07 18.31
CA LEU A 65 -10.98 12.76 18.64
C LEU A 65 -11.90 11.87 19.50
N ARG A 66 -12.07 10.60 19.12
CA ARG A 66 -12.87 9.64 19.89
C ARG A 66 -12.33 9.46 21.31
N GLN A 67 -11.01 9.37 21.47
CA GLN A 67 -10.37 9.27 22.78
C GLN A 67 -10.63 10.54 23.61
N GLY A 68 -10.41 11.72 23.04
CA GLY A 68 -10.66 12.98 23.75
C GLY A 68 -12.12 13.15 24.20
N ILE A 69 -13.09 12.69 23.40
CA ILE A 69 -14.51 12.69 23.79
C ILE A 69 -14.76 11.70 24.93
N ALA A 70 -14.13 10.52 24.91
CA ALA A 70 -14.27 9.53 25.98
C ALA A 70 -13.66 10.05 27.30
N ASP A 71 -12.47 10.65 27.24
CA ASP A 71 -11.77 11.22 28.41
C ASP A 71 -12.55 12.38 29.03
N TYR A 72 -13.19 13.23 28.22
CA TYR A 72 -14.04 14.32 28.72
C TYR A 72 -15.32 13.83 29.42
N ARG A 73 -15.82 12.65 29.03
CA ARG A 73 -17.06 12.07 29.59
C ARG A 73 -16.83 11.21 30.83
N ALA A 74 -15.58 10.84 31.13
CA ALA A 74 -15.20 10.07 32.31
C ALA A 74 -15.11 10.97 33.55
#